data_AF-A0A543HG76-F1
#
_entry.id   AF-A0A543HG76-F1
#
_cell.length_a   1.000
_cell.length_b   1.000
_cell.length_c   1.000
_cell.angle_alpha   90.00
_cell.angle_beta   90.00
_cell.angle_gamma   90.00
#
_symmetry.space_group_name_H-M   'P 1'
#
loop_
_entity.id
_entity.type
_entity.pdbx_description
1 polymer ?
#
loop_
_entity_poly.entity_id
_entity_poly.type
_entity_poly.pdbx_seq_one_letter_code
_entity_poly.pdbx_strand_id
1 'polypeptide(L)'
;MTNATPREPTQPQRPAELMAQVTAAQSRVRSLRCGAVNRDQLNLAQDQLLAAMELYAAELERRRLPIPRSLRDELRLYREIRVRPSPSVPYRPRDRS
;
A
#
# COMPACT_ATOMS: atom_id res chain seq x y z
N MET A 1 -5.84 -7.39 -32.84
CA MET A 1 -6.70 -6.40 -32.15
C MET A 1 -7.29 -7.06 -30.91
N THR A 2 -6.65 -6.96 -29.75
CA THR A 2 -7.21 -7.46 -28.48
C THR A 2 -7.71 -6.26 -27.69
N ASN A 3 -9.01 -6.00 -27.76
CA ASN A 3 -9.68 -5.00 -26.94
C ASN A 3 -9.53 -5.44 -25.47
N ALA A 4 -8.61 -4.81 -24.75
CA ALA A 4 -8.57 -4.88 -23.30
C ALA A 4 -9.75 -4.08 -22.77
N THR A 5 -10.86 -4.77 -22.52
CA THR A 5 -12.05 -4.18 -21.89
C THR A 5 -11.62 -3.50 -20.58
N PRO A 6 -11.93 -2.21 -20.38
CA PRO A 6 -11.71 -1.57 -19.09
C PRO A 6 -12.59 -2.29 -18.08
N ARG A 7 -12.00 -2.98 -17.10
CA ARG A 7 -12.79 -3.60 -16.03
C ARG A 7 -13.43 -2.49 -15.21
N GLU A 8 -14.72 -2.27 -15.41
CA GLU A 8 -15.56 -1.48 -14.51
C GLU A 8 -15.42 -1.97 -13.06
N PRO A 9 -15.43 -1.07 -12.07
CA PRO A 9 -15.12 -1.39 -10.67
C PRO A 9 -16.32 -1.95 -9.88
N THR A 10 -17.16 -2.79 -10.49
CA THR A 10 -18.48 -3.13 -9.89
C THR A 10 -18.64 -4.61 -9.50
N GLN A 11 -17.72 -5.50 -9.87
CA GLN A 11 -17.77 -6.88 -9.38
C GLN A 11 -17.12 -7.01 -8.00
N PRO A 12 -17.81 -7.60 -7.00
CA PRO A 12 -17.20 -7.91 -5.72
C PRO A 12 -16.08 -8.92 -5.96
N GLN A 13 -14.84 -8.44 -5.93
CA GLN A 13 -13.66 -9.27 -6.10
C GLN A 13 -13.62 -10.32 -5.00
N ARG A 14 -13.21 -11.54 -5.36
CA ARG A 14 -13.15 -12.60 -4.35
C ARG A 14 -12.04 -12.27 -3.35
N PRO A 15 -12.20 -12.57 -2.05
CA PRO A 15 -11.16 -12.32 -1.05
C PRO A 15 -9.80 -12.93 -1.43
N ALA A 16 -9.82 -14.08 -2.12
CA ALA A 16 -8.62 -14.73 -2.65
C ALA A 16 -7.90 -13.89 -3.72
N GLU A 17 -8.63 -13.21 -4.60
CA GLU A 17 -8.07 -12.35 -5.65
C GLU A 17 -7.44 -11.09 -5.05
N LEU A 18 -8.09 -10.51 -4.04
CA LEU A 18 -7.58 -9.36 -3.31
C LEU A 18 -6.33 -9.74 -2.49
N MET A 19 -6.35 -10.90 -1.83
CA MET A 19 -5.16 -11.42 -1.14
C MET A 19 -3.99 -11.66 -2.10
N ALA A 20 -4.27 -12.19 -3.30
CA ALA A 20 -3.25 -12.34 -4.34
C ALA A 20 -2.67 -10.99 -4.78
N GLN A 21 -3.50 -9.94 -4.89
CA GLN A 21 -3.03 -8.58 -5.19
C GLN A 21 -2.14 -8.01 -4.09
N VAL A 22 -2.52 -8.18 -2.81
CA VAL A 22 -1.69 -7.81 -1.66
C VAL A 22 -0.33 -8.52 -1.73
N THR A 23 -0.33 -9.82 -2.00
CA THR A 23 0.89 -10.66 -2.09
C THR A 23 1.81 -10.21 -3.24
N ALA A 24 1.22 -9.89 -4.40
CA ALA A 24 1.96 -9.38 -5.55
C ALA A 24 2.58 -8.00 -5.26
N ALA A 25 1.84 -7.11 -4.59
CA ALA A 25 2.32 -5.79 -4.20
C ALA A 25 3.46 -5.88 -3.16
N GLN A 26 3.34 -6.77 -2.17
CA GLN A 26 4.42 -7.05 -1.20
C GLN A 26 5.69 -7.55 -1.91
N SER A 27 5.54 -8.47 -2.86
CA SER A 27 6.66 -8.98 -3.65
C SER A 27 7.34 -7.87 -4.46
N ARG A 28 6.56 -6.97 -5.06
CA ARG A 28 7.09 -5.80 -5.80
C ARG A 28 7.89 -4.86 -4.89
N VAL A 29 7.35 -4.51 -3.73
CA VAL A 29 8.05 -3.68 -2.73
C VAL A 29 9.36 -4.34 -2.30
N ARG A 30 9.33 -5.65 -2.03
CA ARG A 30 10.53 -6.40 -1.66
C ARG A 30 11.59 -6.38 -2.77
N SER A 31 11.19 -6.63 -4.03
CA SER A 31 12.11 -6.60 -5.16
C SER A 31 12.74 -5.22 -5.37
N LEU A 32 11.97 -4.13 -5.21
CA LEU A 32 12.49 -2.75 -5.34
C LEU A 32 13.43 -2.35 -4.19
N ARG A 33 13.38 -3.05 -3.05
CA ARG A 33 14.32 -2.87 -1.93
C ARG A 33 15.62 -3.66 -2.13
N CYS A 34 15.65 -4.64 -3.03
CA CYS A 34 16.83 -5.42 -3.34
C CYS A 34 17.62 -4.76 -4.47
N GLY A 35 18.67 -4.01 -4.14
CA GLY A 35 19.58 -3.39 -5.10
C GLY A 35 19.59 -1.87 -5.04
N ALA A 36 19.87 -1.21 -6.17
CA ALA A 36 19.82 0.25 -6.26
C ALA A 36 18.37 0.74 -6.15
N VAL A 37 18.02 1.32 -5.00
CA VAL A 37 16.65 1.74 -4.70
C VAL A 37 16.32 3.02 -5.45
N ASN A 38 15.42 2.94 -6.42
CA ASN A 38 14.72 4.11 -6.93
C ASN A 38 13.59 4.50 -5.96
N ARG A 39 13.76 5.62 -5.26
CA ARG A 39 12.83 6.08 -4.22
C ARG A 39 11.41 6.33 -4.74
N ASP A 40 11.27 6.88 -5.95
CA ASP A 40 9.95 7.19 -6.52
C ASP A 40 9.21 5.90 -6.88
N GLN A 41 9.91 4.93 -7.47
CA GLN A 41 9.33 3.62 -7.75
C GLN A 41 8.97 2.85 -6.49
N LEU A 42 9.80 2.94 -5.45
CA LEU A 42 9.52 2.33 -4.15
C LEU A 42 8.30 2.97 -3.47
N ASN A 43 8.19 4.30 -3.51
CA ASN A 43 7.04 5.02 -2.98
C ASN A 43 5.75 4.61 -3.70
N LEU A 44 5.76 4.60 -5.04
CA LEU A 44 4.62 4.17 -5.83
C LEU A 44 4.20 2.72 -5.51
N ALA A 45 5.16 1.79 -5.38
CA ALA A 45 4.86 0.40 -5.05
C ALA A 45 4.28 0.23 -3.64
N GLN A 46 4.74 1.04 -2.69
CA GLN A 46 4.18 1.08 -1.34
C GLN A 46 2.76 1.66 -1.32
N ASP A 47 2.46 2.66 -2.15
CA ASP A 47 1.09 3.20 -2.28
C ASP A 47 0.15 2.16 -2.88
N GLN A 48 0.60 1.43 -3.89
CA GLN A 48 -0.14 0.30 -4.48
C GLN A 48 -0.39 -0.81 -3.45
N LEU A 49 0.58 -1.11 -2.60
CA LEU A 49 0.43 -2.08 -1.52
C LEU A 49 -0.60 -1.61 -0.49
N LEU A 50 -0.55 -0.35 -0.07
CA LEU A 50 -1.54 0.21 0.85
C LEU A 50 -2.95 0.12 0.27
N ALA A 51 -3.15 0.55 -0.97
CA ALA A 51 -4.44 0.47 -1.65
C ALA A 51 -4.97 -0.97 -1.74
N ALA A 52 -4.11 -1.95 -2.05
CA ALA A 52 -4.50 -3.36 -2.09
C ALA A 52 -4.93 -3.89 -0.72
N MET A 53 -4.21 -3.53 0.35
CA MET A 53 -4.58 -3.92 1.71
C MET A 53 -5.90 -3.30 2.15
N GLU A 54 -6.16 -2.05 1.78
CA GLU A 54 -7.43 -1.37 2.10
C GLU A 54 -8.61 -1.98 1.35
N LEU A 55 -8.45 -2.33 0.07
CA LEU A 55 -9.46 -3.05 -0.70
C LEU A 55 -9.76 -4.42 -0.11
N TYR A 56 -8.73 -5.16 0.30
CA TYR A 56 -8.91 -6.45 0.96
C TYR A 56 -9.64 -6.32 2.30
N ALA A 57 -9.25 -5.34 3.13
CA ALA A 57 -9.90 -5.07 4.40
C ALA A 57 -11.38 -4.66 4.22
N ALA A 58 -11.67 -3.78 3.26
CA ALA A 58 -13.04 -3.37 2.96
C ALA A 58 -13.91 -4.56 2.50
N GLU A 59 -13.36 -5.48 1.72
CA GLU A 59 -14.09 -6.69 1.30
C GLU A 59 -14.31 -7.68 2.46
N LEU A 60 -13.38 -7.78 3.42
CA LEU A 60 -13.59 -8.56 4.64
C LEU A 60 -14.68 -7.93 5.52
N GLU A 61 -14.65 -6.62 5.72
CA GLU A 61 -15.67 -5.87 6.46
C GLU A 61 -17.06 -6.03 5.83
N ARG A 62 -17.15 -5.89 4.50
CA ARG A 62 -18.39 -6.09 3.74
C ARG A 62 -18.99 -7.48 3.95
N ARG A 63 -18.13 -8.50 4.10
CA ARG A 63 -18.52 -9.89 4.36
C ARG A 63 -18.67 -10.20 5.85
N ARG A 64 -18.49 -9.21 6.74
CA ARG A 64 -18.48 -9.36 8.21
C ARG A 64 -17.46 -10.40 8.69
N LEU A 65 -16.35 -10.54 7.97
CA LEU A 65 -15.23 -11.38 8.35
C LEU A 65 -14.25 -10.57 9.21
N PRO A 66 -13.60 -11.22 10.20
CA PRO A 66 -12.61 -10.54 11.01
C PRO A 66 -11.38 -10.17 10.16
N ILE A 67 -10.91 -8.93 10.30
CA ILE A 67 -9.63 -8.49 9.72
C ILE A 67 -8.49 -9.15 10.51
N PRO A 68 -7.58 -9.91 9.85
CA PRO A 68 -6.41 -10.49 10.48
C PRO A 68 -5.55 -9.43 11.20
N ARG A 69 -5.03 -9.76 12.38
CA ARG A 69 -4.24 -8.83 13.19
C ARG A 69 -3.00 -8.30 12.46
N SER A 70 -2.27 -9.18 11.78
CA SER A 70 -1.10 -8.81 10.97
C SER A 70 -1.44 -7.75 9.92
N LEU A 71 -2.55 -7.92 9.20
CA LEU A 71 -3.02 -6.95 8.20
C LEU A 71 -3.40 -5.61 8.84
N ARG A 72 -4.05 -5.64 10.01
CA ARG A 72 -4.41 -4.42 10.74
C ARG A 72 -3.17 -3.64 11.18
N ASP A 73 -2.18 -4.35 11.72
CA ASP A 73 -0.91 -3.75 12.17
C ASP A 73 -0.14 -3.16 10.97
N GLU A 74 -0.12 -3.86 9.83
CA GLU A 74 0.51 -3.40 8.60
C GLU A 74 -0.20 -2.17 8.01
N LEU A 75 -1.54 -2.18 7.93
CA LEU A 75 -2.34 -1.02 7.53
C LEU A 75 -2.08 0.19 8.42
N ARG A 76 -2.02 0.00 9.74
CA ARG A 76 -1.71 1.06 10.68
C ARG A 76 -0.33 1.66 10.41
N LEU A 77 0.69 0.81 10.23
CA LEU A 77 2.05 1.24 9.95
C LEU A 77 2.14 2.06 8.65
N TYR A 78 1.57 1.56 7.55
CA TYR A 78 1.62 2.27 6.26
C TYR A 78 0.84 3.59 6.30
N ARG A 79 -0.30 3.64 6.99
CA ARG A 79 -1.04 4.89 7.21
C ARG A 79 -0.23 5.89 8.02
N GLU A 80 0.42 5.48 9.11
CA GLU A 80 1.25 6.38 9.92
C GLU A 80 2.46 6.94 9.12
N ILE A 81 3.11 6.10 8.32
CA ILE A 81 4.24 6.51 7.46
C ILE A 81 3.79 7.50 6.38
N ARG A 82 2.58 7.33 5.82
CA ARG A 82 2.06 8.21 4.76
C ARG A 82 1.39 9.48 5.27
N VAL A 83 0.77 9.42 6.45
CA VAL A 83 0.14 10.57 7.10
C VAL A 83 1.18 11.49 7.72
N ARG A 84 2.35 11.00 8.13
CA ARG A 84 3.47 11.89 8.42
C ARG A 84 3.98 12.47 7.11
N PRO A 85 3.73 13.76 6.78
CA PRO A 85 4.55 14.40 5.77
C PRO A 85 5.99 14.21 6.21
N SER A 86 6.83 13.65 5.34
CA SER A 86 8.28 13.64 5.55
C SER A 86 8.66 15.02 6.06
N PRO A 87 9.17 15.17 7.30
CA PRO A 87 9.69 16.45 7.71
C PRO A 87 11.02 16.62 6.97
N SER A 88 10.94 17.03 5.71
CA SER A 88 11.92 17.94 5.13
C SER A 88 11.70 19.31 5.78
N VAL A 89 11.81 19.35 7.11
CA VAL A 89 12.07 20.59 7.82
C VAL A 89 13.57 20.76 7.68
N PRO A 90 14.06 21.75 6.91
CA PRO A 90 15.48 22.04 6.95
C PRO A 90 15.83 22.34 8.39
N TYR A 91 16.77 21.56 8.95
CA TYR A 91 17.37 21.86 10.24
C TYR A 91 17.89 23.31 10.17
N ARG A 92 17.19 24.23 10.84
CA ARG A 92 17.71 25.57 11.08
C ARG A 92 18.61 25.46 12.30
N PRO A 93 19.94 25.62 12.18
CA PRO A 93 20.77 25.74 13.36
C PRO A 93 20.23 26.91 14.18
N ARG A 94 20.04 26.68 15.47
CA ARG A 94 19.69 27.73 16.42
C ARG A 94 20.86 28.70 16.43
N ASP A 95 20.69 29.87 15.81
CA ASP A 95 21.62 30.99 15.98
C ASP A 95 21.73 31.26 17.48
N ARG A 96 22.93 31.00 18.00
CA ARG A 96 23.33 31.39 19.35
C ARG A 96 23.83 32.82 19.21
N SER A 97 23.00 33.78 19.61
CA SER A 97 23.45 35.16 19.92
C SER A 97 24.33 35.17 21.15
#